data_AF-A0A2G6D919-F1
#
_entry.id   AF-A0A2G6D919-F1
#
_cell.length_a   1.000
_cell.length_b   1.000
_cell.length_c   1.000
_cell.angle_alpha   90.00
_cell.angle_beta   90.00
_cell.angle_gamma   90.00
#
_symmetry.space_group_name_H-M   'P 1'
#
loop_
_entity.id
_entity.type
_entity.pdbx_description
1 polymer ?
#
loop_
_entity_poly.entity_id
_entity_poly.type
_entity_poly.pdbx_seq_one_letter_code
_entity_poly.pdbx_strand_id
1 'polypeptide(L)'
;MAASRPLTDTTTPQEFITGLHSLTKIRISDEEKRYISAECEQFAKDDDIAEDERAEYLAVCNKELTLAVKAALLKRRLRQKRQIEIIKASKHATNHPQAM
;
A
#
# COMPACT_ATOMS: atom_id res chain seq x y z
N MET A 1 -12.50 27.73 -25.56
CA MET A 1 -11.11 27.23 -25.59
C MET A 1 -10.83 26.55 -24.26
N ALA A 2 -10.81 25.23 -24.23
CA ALA A 2 -10.58 24.45 -23.01
C ALA A 2 -9.07 24.30 -22.79
N ALA A 3 -8.58 24.74 -21.63
CA ALA A 3 -7.19 24.54 -21.23
C ALA A 3 -7.02 23.09 -20.74
N SER A 4 -6.34 22.26 -21.53
CA SER A 4 -5.89 20.95 -21.11
C SER A 4 -4.86 21.08 -20.00
N ARG A 5 -5.20 20.61 -18.79
CA ARG A 5 -4.24 20.43 -17.69
C ARG A 5 -3.30 19.26 -18.04
N PRO A 6 -1.98 19.39 -17.92
CA PRO A 6 -1.10 18.25 -18.04
C PRO A 6 -1.21 17.37 -16.79
N LEU A 7 -1.57 16.09 -16.97
CA LEU A 7 -1.40 15.04 -15.97
C LEU A 7 0.10 14.71 -15.90
N THR A 8 0.87 15.45 -15.11
CA THR A 8 2.23 15.07 -14.76
C THR A 8 2.18 14.07 -13.61
N ASP A 9 2.03 12.78 -13.94
CA ASP A 9 2.39 11.69 -13.04
C ASP A 9 3.92 11.51 -13.14
N THR A 10 4.65 12.42 -12.50
CA THR A 10 6.12 12.35 -12.44
C THR A 10 6.51 11.69 -11.12
N THR A 11 6.11 10.43 -10.95
CA THR A 11 6.73 9.58 -9.92
C THR A 11 8.17 9.33 -10.38
N THR A 12 9.13 9.99 -9.74
CA THR A 12 10.54 9.85 -10.11
C THR A 12 11.01 8.40 -9.90
N PRO A 13 11.90 7.85 -10.75
CA PRO A 13 12.38 6.46 -10.62
C PRO A 13 12.95 6.15 -9.23
N GLN A 14 13.53 7.15 -8.56
CA GLN A 14 14.06 7.04 -7.20
C GLN A 14 13.00 6.79 -6.13
N GLU A 15 11.82 7.42 -6.22
CA GLU A 15 10.71 7.19 -5.30
C GLU A 15 10.10 5.79 -5.50
N PHE A 16 10.06 5.33 -6.75
CA PHE A 16 9.62 3.98 -7.09
C PHE A 16 10.55 2.90 -6.50
N ILE A 17 11.87 3.08 -6.64
CA ILE A 17 12.88 2.14 -6.11
C ILE A 17 12.85 2.10 -4.57
N THR A 18 12.74 3.26 -3.92
CA THR A 18 12.72 3.35 -2.44
C THR A 18 11.41 2.79 -1.87
N GLY A 19 10.29 2.97 -2.58
CA GLY A 19 9.00 2.36 -2.26
C GLY A 19 9.03 0.83 -2.39
N LEU A 20 9.65 0.31 -3.46
CA LEU A 20 9.76 -1.13 -3.71
C LEU A 20 10.60 -1.84 -2.63
N HIS A 21 11.72 -1.25 -2.22
CA HIS A 21 12.55 -1.81 -1.14
C HIS A 21 11.87 -1.76 0.23
N SER A 22 10.88 -0.88 0.41
CA SER A 22 10.07 -0.82 1.63
C SER A 22 8.94 -1.86 1.63
N LEU A 23 8.42 -2.22 0.45
CA LEU A 23 7.41 -3.26 0.26
C LEU A 23 7.96 -4.66 0.53
N THR A 24 9.22 -4.95 0.20
CA THR A 24 9.85 -6.26 0.47
C THR A 24 9.96 -6.58 1.96
N LYS A 25 9.95 -5.55 2.82
CA LYS A 25 9.95 -5.71 4.29
C LYS A 25 8.57 -5.99 4.88
N ILE A 26 7.50 -5.78 4.11
CA ILE A 26 6.14 -6.12 4.55
C ILE A 26 5.90 -7.60 4.28
N ARG A 27 5.83 -8.37 5.36
CA ARG A 27 5.45 -9.79 5.32
C ARG A 27 3.92 -9.88 5.33
N ILE A 28 3.42 -10.77 4.50
CA ILE A 28 2.01 -11.19 4.47
C ILE A 28 1.97 -12.58 5.12
N SER A 29 1.08 -12.75 6.09
CA SER A 29 0.88 -14.02 6.78
C SER A 29 0.30 -15.08 5.84
N ASP A 30 0.38 -16.35 6.22
CA ASP A 30 -0.20 -17.42 5.40
C ASP A 30 -1.73 -17.37 5.38
N GLU A 31 -2.35 -16.86 6.44
CA GLU A 31 -3.79 -16.58 6.50
C GLU A 31 -4.16 -15.48 5.50
N GLU A 32 -3.43 -14.37 5.48
CA GLU A 32 -3.66 -13.26 4.54
C GLU A 32 -3.44 -13.72 3.09
N LYS A 33 -2.45 -14.58 2.82
CA LYS A 33 -2.26 -15.17 1.48
C LYS A 33 -3.46 -16.01 1.05
N ARG A 34 -3.97 -16.87 1.94
CA ARG A 34 -5.15 -17.70 1.65
C ARG A 34 -6.37 -16.83 1.37
N TYR A 35 -6.55 -15.75 2.12
CA TYR A 35 -7.61 -14.77 1.89
C TYR A 35 -7.46 -14.11 0.51
N ILE A 36 -6.27 -13.62 0.17
CA ILE A 36 -5.97 -13.04 -1.15
C ILE A 36 -6.30 -14.03 -2.28
N SER A 37 -5.90 -15.30 -2.14
CA SER A 37 -6.20 -16.31 -3.15
C SER A 37 -7.71 -16.58 -3.26
N ALA A 38 -8.44 -16.63 -2.14
CA ALA A 38 -9.88 -16.80 -2.16
C ALA A 38 -10.62 -15.62 -2.82
N GLU A 39 -10.17 -14.40 -2.59
CA GLU A 39 -10.71 -13.20 -3.26
C GLU A 39 -10.43 -13.24 -4.77
N CYS A 40 -9.23 -13.61 -5.19
CA CYS A 40 -8.91 -13.76 -6.62
C CYS A 40 -9.75 -14.85 -7.30
N GLU A 41 -10.06 -15.94 -6.59
CA GLU A 41 -10.99 -16.96 -7.08
C GLU A 41 -12.42 -16.44 -7.21
N GLN A 42 -12.84 -15.51 -6.34
CA GLN A 42 -14.14 -14.88 -6.45
C GLN A 42 -14.17 -13.88 -7.62
N PHE A 43 -13.13 -13.05 -7.79
CA PHE A 43 -13.03 -12.14 -8.93
C PHE A 43 -13.03 -12.88 -10.26
N ALA A 44 -12.33 -14.01 -10.36
CA ALA A 44 -12.35 -14.82 -11.57
C ALA A 44 -13.76 -15.31 -11.93
N LYS A 45 -14.62 -15.58 -10.94
CA LYS A 45 -16.03 -15.96 -11.15
C LYS A 45 -16.88 -14.76 -11.51
N ASP A 46 -16.69 -13.64 -10.80
CA ASP A 46 -17.47 -12.42 -11.01
C ASP A 46 -17.18 -11.78 -12.38
N ASP A 47 -15.95 -11.94 -12.88
CA ASP A 47 -15.49 -11.47 -14.19
C ASP A 47 -15.75 -12.49 -15.32
N ASP A 48 -16.39 -13.63 -15.02
CA ASP A 48 -16.66 -14.74 -15.96
C ASP A 48 -15.40 -15.21 -16.74
N ILE A 49 -14.26 -15.33 -16.04
CA ILE A 49 -12.99 -15.74 -16.65
C ILE A 49 -13.08 -17.20 -17.13
N ALA A 50 -12.71 -17.43 -18.38
CA ALA A 50 -12.69 -18.76 -18.97
C ALA A 50 -11.66 -19.67 -18.29
N GLU A 51 -11.96 -20.97 -18.18
CA GLU A 51 -11.11 -21.94 -17.46
C GLU A 51 -9.70 -22.09 -18.06
N ASP A 52 -9.52 -21.85 -19.35
CA ASP A 52 -8.23 -21.88 -20.03
C ASP A 52 -7.35 -20.67 -19.71
N GLU A 53 -7.95 -19.52 -19.39
CA GLU A 53 -7.26 -18.29 -19.00
C GLU A 53 -7.14 -18.15 -17.47
N ARG A 54 -7.92 -18.93 -16.72
CA ARG A 54 -8.09 -18.80 -15.27
C ARG A 54 -6.78 -18.91 -14.49
N ALA A 55 -5.89 -19.82 -14.87
CA ALA A 55 -4.61 -19.99 -14.19
C ALA A 55 -3.72 -18.73 -14.29
N GLU A 56 -3.68 -18.10 -15.47
CA GLU A 56 -2.92 -16.87 -15.71
C GLU A 56 -3.56 -15.69 -14.98
N TYR A 57 -4.89 -15.56 -15.07
CA TYR A 57 -5.65 -14.54 -14.33
C TYR A 57 -5.37 -14.63 -12.83
N LEU A 58 -5.48 -15.81 -12.23
CA LEU A 58 -5.25 -16.01 -10.80
C LEU A 58 -3.81 -15.67 -10.41
N ALA A 59 -2.82 -16.00 -11.25
CA ALA A 59 -1.42 -15.65 -10.98
C ALA A 59 -1.21 -14.13 -10.96
N VAL A 60 -1.78 -13.41 -11.93
CA VAL A 60 -1.72 -11.94 -11.99
C VAL A 60 -2.47 -11.32 -10.81
N CYS A 61 -3.70 -11.75 -10.57
CA CYS A 61 -4.52 -11.24 -9.47
C CYS A 61 -3.82 -11.42 -8.12
N ASN A 62 -3.32 -12.62 -7.81
CA ASN A 62 -2.64 -12.88 -6.54
C ASN A 62 -1.42 -11.97 -6.36
N LYS A 63 -0.65 -11.73 -7.43
CA LYS A 63 0.51 -10.85 -7.40
C LYS A 63 0.10 -9.40 -7.13
N GLU A 64 -0.83 -8.86 -7.92
CA GLU A 64 -1.25 -7.46 -7.82
C GLU A 64 -1.96 -7.15 -6.50
N LEU A 65 -2.87 -8.04 -6.06
CA LEU A 65 -3.56 -7.88 -4.79
C LEU A 65 -2.58 -7.97 -3.61
N THR A 66 -1.60 -8.87 -3.66
CA THR A 66 -0.53 -8.93 -2.65
C THR A 66 0.28 -7.63 -2.59
N LEU A 67 0.62 -7.05 -3.75
CA LEU A 67 1.34 -5.77 -3.80
C LEU A 67 0.49 -4.63 -3.22
N ALA A 68 -0.79 -4.57 -3.56
CA ALA A 68 -1.72 -3.58 -3.05
C ALA A 68 -1.86 -3.67 -1.52
N VAL A 69 -2.02 -4.88 -0.97
CA VAL A 69 -2.10 -5.10 0.49
C VAL A 69 -0.80 -4.66 1.18
N LYS A 70 0.37 -5.02 0.64
CA LYS A 70 1.66 -4.58 1.19
C LYS A 70 1.79 -3.06 1.19
N ALA A 71 1.36 -2.40 0.12
CA ALA A 71 1.37 -0.95 0.01
C ALA A 71 0.44 -0.28 1.03
N ALA A 72 -0.76 -0.83 1.22
CA ALA A 72 -1.72 -0.35 2.21
C ALA A 72 -1.19 -0.48 3.64
N LEU A 73 -0.57 -1.63 3.98
CA LEU A 73 0.06 -1.84 5.28
C LEU A 73 1.23 -0.90 5.52
N LEU A 74 2.08 -0.69 4.52
CA LEU A 74 3.19 0.26 4.60
C LEU A 74 2.66 1.69 4.86
N LYS A 75 1.66 2.13 4.09
CA LYS A 75 1.03 3.45 4.25
C LYS A 75 0.42 3.62 5.64
N ARG A 76 -0.24 2.58 6.17
CA ARG A 76 -0.78 2.57 7.53
C ARG A 76 0.32 2.73 8.58
N ARG A 77 1.43 1.98 8.46
CA ARG A 77 2.57 2.08 9.38
C ARG A 77 3.20 3.47 9.36
N LEU A 78 3.37 4.06 8.18
CA LEU A 78 3.93 5.41 8.04
C LEU A 78 3.01 6.47 8.68
N ARG A 79 1.69 6.36 8.49
CA ARG A 79 0.72 7.24 9.15
C ARG A 79 0.78 7.12 10.67
N GLN A 80 0.85 5.90 11.20
CA GLN A 80 0.97 5.66 12.65
C GLN A 80 2.26 6.24 13.22
N LYS A 81 3.40 6.06 12.55
CA LYS A 81 4.69 6.66 12.96
C LYS A 81 4.60 8.19 13.04
N ARG A 82 4.05 8.83 12.01
CA ARG A 82 3.84 10.30 12.00
C ARG A 82 2.95 10.76 13.16
N GLN A 83 1.87 10.04 13.47
CA GLN A 83 1.01 10.37 14.61
C GLN A 83 1.77 10.26 15.95
N ILE A 84 2.59 9.22 16.13
CA ILE A 84 3.40 9.05 17.34
C ILE A 84 4.43 10.18 17.48
N GLU A 85 5.07 10.60 16.39
CA GLU A 85 6.02 11.71 16.38
C GLU A 85 5.36 13.03 16.77
N ILE A 86 4.16 13.31 16.25
CA ILE A 86 3.38 14.51 16.63
C ILE A 86 3.06 14.49 18.14
N ILE A 87 2.64 13.34 18.69
CA ILE A 87 2.34 13.21 20.12
C ILE A 87 3.60 13.38 20.98
N LYS A 88 4.75 12.87 20.53
CA LYS A 88 6.02 13.04 21.26
C LYS A 88 6.51 14.49 21.21
N ALA A 89 6.40 15.15 20.07
CA ALA A 89 6.75 16.56 19.91
C ALA A 89 5.88 17.47 20.78
N SER A 90 4.57 17.20 20.85
CA SER A 90 3.66 17.99 21.71
C SER A 90 3.94 17.80 23.20
N LYS A 91 4.29 16.58 23.65
CA LYS A 91 4.70 16.32 25.04
C LYS A 91 5.99 17.03 25.45
N HIS A 92 6.93 17.21 24.52
CA HIS A 92 8.16 17.97 24.78
C HIS A 92 7.92 19.48 24.87
N ALA A 93 6.98 20.03 24.09
CA ALA A 93 6.64 21.46 24.15
C ALA A 93 5.99 21.89 25.48
N THR A 94 5.28 20.99 26.17
CA THR A 94 4.68 21.25 27.48
C THR A 94 5.66 21.23 28.67
N ASN A 95 6.94 20.89 28.46
CA ASN A 95 7.97 20.89 29.50
C ASN A 95 8.91 22.10 29.44
N HIS A 96 8.53 23.19 28.77
CA HIS A 96 9.29 24.43 28.93
C HIS A 96 9.11 24.93 30.37
N PRO A 97 10.21 25.07 31.16
CA PRO A 97 10.10 25.71 32.45
C PRO A 97 9.63 27.14 32.20
N GLN A 98 8.50 27.50 32.80
CA GLN A 98 8.14 28.90 32.98
C GLN A 98 9.32 29.55 33.71
N ALA A 99 10.12 30.31 32.97
CA ALA A 99 11.10 31.19 33.56
C ALA A 99 10.29 32.22 34.37
N MET A 100 10.44 32.16 35.70
CA MET A 100 10.06 33.24 36.61
C MET A 100 11.03 34.41 36.44
#